data_AF-A0A0F9XGF6-F1
#
_entry.id   AF-A0A0F9XGF6-F1
#
_cell.length_a   1.000
_cell.length_b   1.000
_cell.length_c   1.000
_cell.angle_alpha   90.00
_cell.angle_beta   90.00
_cell.angle_gamma   90.00
#
_symmetry.space_group_name_H-M   'P 1'
#
loop_
_entity.id
_entity.type
_entity.pdbx_description
1 polymer ?
#
loop_
_entity_poly.entity_id
_entity_poly.type
_entity_poly.pdbx_seq_one_letter_code
_entity_poly.pdbx_strand_id
1 'polypeptide(L)'
;MTQIDQNEYLSLIKASYFKMDRDPERGFVHHPLYSKLVNEPTWAKFVFLSALYPDISRIIRRDPTPFQRQMLRAFKLLKIEIDAEGYFFYKSNPQRDDHQDEILSLPSSGSHPDLLNTISTMQNAIMKLDEKLGATREAIKSHREQHEQHEKTMQNSIMRLDEKLDAIREEMRQQGEESKQKFKTGIERILQLYS
;
A
#
# COMPACT_ATOMS: atom_id res chain seq x y z
N MET A 1 -1.38 -7.16 10.65
CA MET A 1 -2.06 -6.04 9.97
C MET A 1 -3.42 -6.53 9.54
N THR A 2 -4.50 -5.82 9.86
CA THR A 2 -5.89 -6.26 9.58
C THR A 2 -6.40 -5.72 8.24
N GLN A 3 -7.49 -6.29 7.70
CA GLN A 3 -8.17 -5.76 6.51
C GLN A 3 -8.68 -4.33 6.71
N ILE A 4 -9.09 -3.99 7.93
CA ILE A 4 -9.54 -2.65 8.31
C ILE A 4 -8.37 -1.67 8.19
N ASP A 5 -7.20 -2.02 8.72
CA ASP A 5 -5.98 -1.19 8.59
C ASP A 5 -5.62 -1.00 7.11
N GLN A 6 -5.68 -2.06 6.29
CA GLN A 6 -5.36 -2.00 4.86
C GLN A 6 -6.31 -1.07 4.08
N ASN A 7 -7.62 -1.20 4.29
CA ASN A 7 -8.61 -0.36 3.64
C ASN A 7 -8.48 1.12 4.05
N GLU A 8 -8.10 1.36 5.30
CA GLU A 8 -7.81 2.71 5.81
C GLU A 8 -6.57 3.32 5.12
N TYR A 9 -5.48 2.56 4.99
CA TYR A 9 -4.30 3.04 4.24
C TYR A 9 -4.61 3.31 2.78
N LEU A 10 -5.31 2.41 2.10
CA LEU A 10 -5.72 2.60 0.70
C LEU A 10 -6.58 3.86 0.53
N SER A 11 -7.45 4.15 1.49
CA SER A 11 -8.26 5.37 1.49
C SER A 11 -7.41 6.63 1.64
N LEU A 12 -6.38 6.59 2.50
CA LEU A 12 -5.43 7.70 2.68
C LEU A 12 -4.54 7.91 1.43
N ILE A 13 -4.16 6.82 0.75
CA ILE A 13 -3.40 6.87 -0.52
C ILE A 13 -4.25 7.57 -1.58
N LYS A 14 -5.50 7.13 -1.74
CA LYS A 14 -6.47 7.73 -2.69
C LYS A 14 -6.70 9.21 -2.41
N ALA A 15 -6.81 9.58 -1.13
CA ALA A 15 -6.99 10.96 -0.71
C ALA A 15 -5.69 11.79 -0.74
N SER A 16 -4.59 11.26 -1.29
CA SER A 16 -3.31 11.96 -1.43
C SER A 16 -2.71 12.49 -0.12
N TYR A 17 -3.07 11.92 1.04
CA TYR A 17 -2.43 12.27 2.32
C TYR A 17 -0.95 11.89 2.38
N PHE A 18 -0.50 11.08 1.41
CA PHE A 18 0.89 10.70 1.18
C PHE A 18 1.66 11.74 0.35
N LYS A 19 0.95 12.57 -0.43
CA LYS A 19 1.51 13.79 -1.02
C LYS A 19 1.44 14.90 0.04
N MET A 20 2.02 14.64 1.21
CA MET A 20 2.38 15.74 2.09
C MET A 20 3.60 16.38 1.45
N ASP A 21 3.27 17.45 0.71
CA ASP A 21 4.15 18.53 0.35
C ASP A 21 5.02 18.96 1.53
N ARG A 22 6.08 19.65 1.17
CA ARG A 22 7.08 20.28 2.03
C ARG A 22 6.48 21.44 2.85
N ASP A 23 5.36 21.22 3.51
CA ASP A 23 4.69 22.17 4.39
C ASP A 23 4.94 21.76 5.85
N PRO A 24 6.12 22.12 6.41
CA PRO A 24 6.52 21.78 7.77
C PRO A 24 5.58 22.39 8.83
N GLU A 25 4.70 23.33 8.46
CA GLU A 25 3.78 23.98 9.39
C GLU A 25 2.55 23.13 9.72
N ARG A 26 2.13 22.22 8.81
CA ARG A 26 0.90 21.45 9.01
C ARG A 26 1.00 20.34 10.05
N GLY A 27 2.20 19.90 10.44
CA GLY A 27 2.43 19.00 11.56
C GLY A 27 1.70 17.65 11.54
N PHE A 28 2.21 16.68 12.30
CA PHE A 28 1.60 15.37 12.48
C PHE A 28 0.20 15.41 13.12
N VAL A 29 -0.10 16.46 13.90
CA VAL A 29 -1.36 16.60 14.66
C VAL A 29 -2.58 16.65 13.75
N HIS A 30 -2.37 17.13 12.52
CA HIS A 30 -3.40 17.30 11.52
C HIS A 30 -3.55 16.06 10.61
N HIS A 31 -2.72 15.03 10.79
CA HIS A 31 -2.85 13.79 10.04
C HIS A 31 -4.07 12.99 10.55
N PRO A 32 -4.98 12.51 9.68
CA PRO A 32 -6.19 11.80 10.10
C PRO A 32 -5.94 10.56 10.98
N LEU A 33 -4.80 9.90 10.79
CA LEU A 33 -4.37 8.76 11.62
C LEU A 33 -3.91 9.16 13.02
N TYR A 34 -3.56 10.42 13.26
CA TYR A 34 -2.99 10.83 14.55
C TYR A 34 -4.02 10.73 15.68
N SER A 35 -5.22 11.28 15.49
CA SER A 35 -6.32 11.17 16.46
C SER A 35 -6.70 9.70 16.72
N LYS A 36 -6.66 8.88 15.67
CA LYS A 36 -6.92 7.44 15.77
C LYS A 36 -5.82 6.68 16.49
N LEU A 37 -4.56 7.04 16.32
CA LEU A 37 -3.45 6.43 17.06
C LEU A 37 -3.55 6.69 18.57
N VAL A 38 -4.11 7.84 18.97
CA VAL A 38 -4.35 8.18 20.38
C VAL A 38 -5.47 7.33 20.98
N ASN A 39 -6.59 7.21 20.27
CA ASN A 39 -7.78 6.53 20.79
C ASN A 39 -7.75 5.00 20.60
N GLU A 40 -7.19 4.53 19.49
CA GLU A 40 -7.20 3.13 19.05
C GLU A 40 -5.82 2.75 18.49
N PRO A 41 -4.79 2.67 19.36
CA PRO A 41 -3.43 2.45 18.91
C PRO A 41 -3.27 1.06 18.30
N THR A 42 -2.78 1.01 17.07
CA THR A 42 -2.33 -0.22 16.43
C THR A 42 -0.89 -0.08 15.95
N TRP A 43 -0.18 -1.20 15.89
CA TRP A 43 1.19 -1.26 15.37
C TRP A 43 1.31 -0.66 13.98
N ALA A 44 0.34 -0.95 13.11
CA ALA A 44 0.33 -0.43 11.76
C ALA A 44 0.26 1.11 11.77
N LYS A 45 -0.69 1.70 12.52
CA LYS A 45 -0.89 3.16 12.57
C LYS A 45 0.36 3.88 13.09
N PHE A 46 1.02 3.27 14.08
CA PHE A 46 2.26 3.79 14.65
C PHE A 46 3.43 3.75 13.66
N VAL A 47 3.70 2.60 13.03
CA VAL A 47 4.79 2.44 12.05
C VAL A 47 4.59 3.38 10.87
N PHE A 48 3.36 3.46 10.39
CA PHE A 48 3.01 4.29 9.24
C PHE A 48 3.24 5.78 9.50
N LEU A 49 2.70 6.31 10.61
CA LEU A 49 2.91 7.70 10.95
C LEU A 49 4.39 8.00 11.30
N SER A 50 5.14 7.03 11.83
CA SER A 50 6.57 7.17 12.08
C SER A 50 7.39 7.30 10.81
N ALA A 51 6.98 6.63 9.72
CA ALA A 51 7.61 6.76 8.42
C ALA A 51 7.36 8.14 7.78
N LEU A 52 6.19 8.75 8.03
CA LEU A 52 5.86 10.08 7.52
C LEU A 52 6.39 11.22 8.41
N TYR A 53 6.47 11.00 9.72
CA TYR A 53 6.89 11.98 10.71
C TYR A 53 7.94 11.37 11.65
N PRO A 54 9.24 11.53 11.36
CA PRO A 54 10.34 10.93 12.12
C PRO A 54 10.33 11.29 13.62
N ASP A 55 9.80 12.47 13.95
CA ASP A 55 9.69 12.97 15.33
C ASP A 55 8.50 12.40 16.12
N ILE A 56 7.77 11.39 15.62
CA ILE A 56 6.62 10.79 16.31
C ILE A 56 6.92 10.06 17.61
N SER A 57 8.18 9.76 17.85
CA SER A 57 8.62 9.30 19.16
C SER A 57 8.44 10.37 20.25
N ARG A 58 8.40 11.67 19.91
CA ARG A 58 8.12 12.80 20.84
C ARG A 58 6.63 13.04 21.06
N ILE A 59 5.78 12.37 20.29
CA ILE A 59 4.37 12.73 20.07
C ILE A 59 3.42 11.98 21.00
N ILE A 60 3.79 10.79 21.47
CA ILE A 60 3.00 10.12 22.51
C ILE A 60 3.22 10.91 23.81
N ARG A 61 2.24 11.75 24.13
CA ARG A 61 2.21 12.68 25.27
C ARG A 61 2.58 12.00 26.60
N ARG A 62 2.85 12.84 27.61
CA ARG A 62 3.34 12.57 28.98
C ARG A 62 2.90 11.24 29.65
N ASP A 63 1.73 10.67 29.31
CA ASP A 63 1.25 9.38 29.82
C ASP A 63 0.87 8.38 28.70
N PRO A 64 1.85 7.71 28.08
CA PRO A 64 1.60 6.68 27.07
C PRO A 64 0.89 5.45 27.66
N THR A 65 -0.09 4.91 26.92
CA THR A 65 -0.71 3.63 27.28
C THR A 65 0.35 2.52 27.34
N PRO A 66 0.13 1.44 28.10
CA PRO A 66 1.09 0.33 28.17
C PRO A 66 1.48 -0.21 26.79
N PHE A 67 0.50 -0.27 25.87
CA PHE A 67 0.71 -0.68 24.48
C PHE A 67 1.58 0.32 23.71
N GLN A 68 1.30 1.63 23.83
CA GLN A 68 2.13 2.68 23.22
C GLN A 68 3.56 2.70 23.77
N ARG A 69 3.77 2.41 25.07
CA ARG A 69 5.11 2.25 25.66
C ARG A 69 5.88 1.10 25.04
N GLN A 70 5.23 -0.04 24.80
CA GLN A 70 5.87 -1.17 24.13
C GLN A 70 6.25 -0.84 22.69
N MET A 71 5.37 -0.15 21.95
CA MET A 71 5.67 0.29 20.58
C MET A 71 6.89 1.23 20.53
N LEU A 72 6.93 2.24 21.39
CA LEU A 72 8.07 3.17 21.48
C LEU A 72 9.39 2.46 21.85
N ARG A 73 9.34 1.51 22.79
CA ARG A 73 10.53 0.76 23.20
C ARG A 73 11.06 -0.12 22.07
N ALA A 74 10.19 -0.88 21.43
CA ALA A 74 10.57 -1.74 20.31
C ALA A 74 11.05 -0.92 19.10
N PHE A 75 10.47 0.24 18.83
CA PHE A 75 10.92 1.13 17.75
C PHE A 75 12.25 1.82 18.05
N LYS A 76 12.52 2.23 19.29
CA LYS A 76 13.85 2.75 19.70
C LYS A 76 14.95 1.70 19.64
N LEU A 77 14.62 0.42 19.82
CA LEU A 77 15.56 -0.71 19.73
C LEU A 77 15.83 -1.13 18.29
N LEU A 78 14.97 -0.75 17.34
CA LEU A 78 15.23 -0.86 15.92
C LEU A 78 16.26 0.22 15.53
N LYS A 79 17.55 -0.08 15.72
CA LYS A 79 18.62 0.58 14.95
C LYS A 79 18.44 0.14 13.51
N ILE A 80 17.66 0.90 12.76
CA ILE A 80 17.65 0.77 11.31
C ILE A 80 18.92 1.50 10.86
N GLU A 81 19.96 0.74 10.51
CA GLU A 81 21.08 1.25 9.71
C GLU A 81 20.49 1.61 8.35
N ILE A 82 19.98 2.84 8.27
CA ILE A 82 19.57 3.43 7.02
C ILE A 82 20.88 3.88 6.37
N ASP A 83 21.46 3.05 5.51
CA ASP A 83 22.39 3.51 4.49
C ASP A 83 21.62 4.52 3.64
N ALA A 84 21.77 5.79 3.99
CA ALA A 84 21.00 6.91 3.44
C ALA A 84 21.32 7.18 1.96
N GLU A 85 22.18 6.41 1.32
CA GLU A 85 22.50 6.57 -0.11
C GLU A 85 21.39 6.07 -1.03
N GLY A 86 20.46 5.22 -0.56
CA GLY A 86 19.41 4.65 -1.42
C GLY A 86 18.12 5.47 -1.55
N TYR A 87 17.87 6.44 -0.67
CA TYR A 87 16.55 7.07 -0.51
C TYR A 87 16.53 8.61 -0.62
N PHE A 88 17.63 9.25 -1.04
CA PHE A 88 17.60 10.65 -1.41
C PHE A 88 17.37 10.83 -2.92
N PHE A 89 16.09 11.05 -3.27
CA PHE A 89 15.62 11.83 -4.41
C PHE A 89 16.11 11.42 -5.81
N TYR A 90 15.14 11.11 -6.67
CA TYR A 90 15.16 11.58 -8.07
C TYR A 90 15.33 13.11 -8.07
N LYS A 91 16.58 13.58 -8.01
CA LYS A 91 16.92 14.86 -8.62
C LYS A 91 17.08 14.58 -10.09
N SER A 92 16.25 15.24 -10.88
CA SER A 92 16.42 15.39 -12.32
C SER A 92 17.90 15.63 -12.61
N ASN A 93 18.51 14.74 -13.40
CA ASN A 93 19.89 14.87 -13.84
C ASN A 93 20.14 16.32 -14.33
N PRO A 94 21.05 17.10 -13.74
CA PRO A 94 21.71 18.13 -14.52
C PRO A 94 22.65 17.43 -15.50
N GLN A 95 22.73 18.00 -16.70
CA GLN A 95 23.62 17.62 -17.80
C GLN A 95 24.97 17.06 -17.35
N ARG A 96 25.41 15.99 -18.02
CA ARG A 96 26.80 15.56 -18.03
C ARG A 96 27.67 16.74 -18.47
N ASP A 97 28.45 17.30 -17.54
CA ASP A 97 29.65 18.02 -17.89
C ASP A 97 30.77 16.99 -18.07
N ASP A 98 31.17 16.81 -19.32
CA ASP A 98 32.34 16.07 -19.76
C ASP A 98 33.61 16.84 -19.35
N HIS A 99 34.09 16.72 -18.12
CA HIS A 99 35.46 17.10 -17.78
C HIS A 99 35.97 16.32 -16.55
N GLN A 100 36.81 15.30 -16.78
CA GLN A 100 38.19 15.26 -16.32
C GLN A 100 38.80 13.86 -16.55
N ASP A 101 39.57 13.77 -17.63
CA ASP A 101 40.75 12.91 -17.70
C ASP A 101 41.72 13.36 -16.62
N GLU A 102 41.94 12.54 -15.59
CA GLU A 102 43.17 12.61 -14.81
C GLU A 102 43.72 11.20 -14.59
N ILE A 103 44.64 10.85 -15.49
CA ILE A 103 45.48 9.66 -15.45
C ILE A 103 46.39 9.79 -14.23
N LEU A 104 46.06 9.12 -13.14
CA LEU A 104 46.99 8.91 -12.02
C LEU A 104 47.70 7.56 -12.18
N SER A 105 48.88 7.65 -12.77
CA SER A 105 50.11 6.89 -12.51
C SER A 105 49.99 5.49 -11.90
N LEU A 106 50.25 4.48 -12.73
CA LEU A 106 50.65 3.12 -12.33
C LEU A 106 51.88 3.13 -11.40
N PRO A 107 51.97 2.21 -10.43
CA PRO A 107 53.22 1.52 -10.13
C PRO A 107 53.25 0.15 -10.81
N SER A 108 54.44 -0.18 -11.30
CA SER A 108 54.77 -1.38 -12.07
C SER A 108 55.01 -2.61 -11.17
N SER A 109 54.70 -3.76 -11.77
CA SER A 109 55.23 -5.11 -11.53
C SER A 109 54.53 -6.03 -10.51
N GLY A 110 54.11 -7.18 -11.05
CA GLY A 110 53.65 -8.36 -10.31
C GLY A 110 52.46 -9.01 -10.99
N SER A 111 52.67 -10.07 -11.77
CA SER A 111 51.56 -10.93 -12.22
C SER A 111 50.98 -11.62 -10.99
N HIS A 112 49.88 -11.07 -10.46
CA HIS A 112 49.12 -11.64 -9.34
C HIS A 112 48.02 -12.55 -9.90
N PRO A 113 48.24 -13.88 -10.02
CA PRO A 113 47.19 -14.82 -10.45
C PRO A 113 45.95 -14.76 -9.56
N ASP A 114 46.10 -14.37 -8.30
CA ASP A 114 44.99 -14.18 -7.36
C ASP A 114 44.04 -13.02 -7.72
N LEU A 115 44.54 -11.94 -8.33
CA LEU A 115 43.69 -10.83 -8.75
C LEU A 115 42.84 -11.21 -9.96
N LEU A 116 43.41 -11.92 -10.93
CA LEU A 116 42.65 -12.40 -12.09
C LEU A 116 41.59 -13.44 -11.70
N ASN A 117 41.90 -14.32 -10.76
CA ASN A 117 40.93 -15.27 -10.20
C ASN A 117 39.81 -14.55 -9.42
N THR A 118 40.15 -13.51 -8.66
CA THR A 118 39.19 -12.66 -7.95
C THR A 118 38.27 -11.92 -8.92
N ILE A 119 38.82 -11.31 -9.97
CA ILE A 119 38.06 -10.63 -11.03
C ILE A 119 37.12 -11.61 -11.73
N SER A 120 37.59 -12.80 -12.09
CA SER A 120 36.77 -13.85 -12.70
C SER A 120 35.63 -14.31 -11.76
N THR A 121 35.90 -14.44 -10.47
CA THR A 121 34.89 -14.78 -9.47
C THR A 121 33.82 -13.69 -9.34
N MET A 122 34.24 -12.43 -9.34
CA MET A 122 33.32 -11.28 -9.32
C MET A 122 32.46 -11.20 -10.58
N GLN A 123 33.05 -11.40 -11.77
CA GLN A 123 32.31 -11.44 -13.03
C GLN A 123 31.25 -12.55 -13.06
N ASN A 124 31.61 -13.75 -12.57
CA ASN A 124 30.66 -14.86 -12.43
C ASN A 124 29.55 -14.56 -11.41
N ALA A 125 29.87 -13.88 -10.31
CA ALA A 125 28.88 -13.45 -9.32
C ALA A 125 27.92 -12.40 -9.90
N ILE A 126 28.45 -11.43 -10.65
CA ILE A 126 27.66 -10.40 -11.35
C ILE A 126 26.71 -11.05 -12.36
N MET A 127 27.21 -11.98 -13.17
CA MET A 127 26.38 -12.71 -14.14
C MET A 127 25.24 -13.51 -13.47
N LYS A 128 25.53 -14.20 -12.35
CA LYS A 128 24.51 -14.91 -11.57
C LYS A 128 23.48 -13.98 -10.92
N LEU A 129 23.89 -12.79 -10.50
CA LEU A 129 22.97 -11.78 -9.97
C LEU A 129 22.09 -11.21 -11.07
N ASP A 130 22.63 -10.97 -12.25
CA ASP A 130 21.87 -10.47 -13.40
C ASP A 130 20.82 -11.49 -13.87
N GLU A 131 21.19 -12.77 -13.92
CA GLU A 131 20.24 -13.87 -14.20
C GLU A 131 19.12 -13.93 -13.16
N LYS A 132 19.45 -13.83 -11.86
CA LYS A 132 18.45 -13.76 -10.78
C LYS A 132 17.56 -12.53 -10.87
N LEU A 133 18.12 -11.37 -11.25
CA LEU A 133 17.35 -10.15 -11.45
C LEU A 133 16.39 -10.29 -12.63
N GLY A 134 16.84 -10.91 -13.73
CA GLY A 134 15.99 -11.25 -14.87
C GLY A 134 14.83 -12.16 -14.48
N ALA A 135 15.11 -13.26 -13.79
CA ALA A 135 14.09 -14.18 -13.29
C ALA A 135 13.09 -13.50 -12.35
N THR A 136 13.59 -12.63 -11.45
CA THR A 136 12.73 -11.88 -10.53
C THR A 136 11.83 -10.88 -11.26
N ARG A 137 12.35 -10.20 -12.29
CA ARG A 137 11.57 -9.27 -13.12
C ARG A 137 10.43 -9.99 -13.87
N GLU A 138 10.73 -11.14 -14.47
CA GLU A 138 9.71 -11.95 -15.14
C GLU A 138 8.66 -12.50 -14.16
N ALA A 139 9.08 -12.94 -12.96
CA ALA A 139 8.15 -13.37 -11.91
C ALA A 139 7.22 -12.24 -11.46
N ILE A 140 7.75 -11.02 -11.27
CA ILE A 140 6.94 -9.84 -10.92
C ILE A 140 5.95 -9.51 -12.05
N LYS A 141 6.39 -9.58 -13.31
CA LYS A 141 5.53 -9.33 -14.46
C LYS A 141 4.39 -10.34 -14.54
N SER A 142 4.70 -11.64 -14.42
CA SER A 142 3.71 -12.71 -14.41
C SER A 142 2.71 -12.56 -13.25
N HIS A 143 3.20 -12.25 -12.05
CA HIS A 143 2.32 -12.01 -10.89
C HIS A 143 1.40 -10.81 -11.11
N ARG A 144 1.90 -9.74 -11.76
CA ARG A 144 1.08 -8.57 -12.11
C ARG A 144 -0.03 -8.91 -13.09
N GLU A 145 0.27 -9.69 -14.13
CA GLU A 145 -0.71 -10.14 -15.12
C GLU A 145 -1.79 -11.03 -14.48
N GLN A 146 -1.40 -11.95 -13.59
CA GLN A 146 -2.35 -12.78 -12.83
C GLN A 146 -3.26 -11.94 -11.94
N HIS A 147 -2.71 -10.94 -11.24
CA HIS A 147 -3.50 -10.06 -10.38
C HIS A 147 -4.51 -9.23 -11.18
N GLU A 148 -4.11 -8.70 -12.34
CA GLU A 148 -5.01 -7.95 -13.23
C GLU A 148 -6.15 -8.84 -13.76
N GLN A 149 -5.83 -10.08 -14.15
CA GLN A 149 -6.84 -11.03 -14.60
C GLN A 149 -7.81 -11.43 -13.47
N HIS A 150 -7.29 -11.61 -12.25
CA HIS A 150 -8.11 -11.88 -11.07
C HIS A 150 -9.05 -10.72 -10.76
N GLU A 151 -8.56 -9.48 -10.81
CA GLU A 151 -9.36 -8.27 -10.59
C GLU A 151 -10.50 -8.16 -11.61
N LYS A 152 -10.23 -8.35 -12.91
CA LYS A 152 -11.26 -8.36 -13.96
C LYS A 152 -12.32 -9.44 -13.69
N THR A 153 -11.90 -10.62 -13.26
CA THR A 153 -12.81 -11.74 -12.95
C THR A 153 -13.71 -11.40 -11.76
N MET A 154 -13.16 -10.79 -10.73
CA MET A 154 -13.92 -10.33 -9.57
C MET A 154 -14.92 -9.24 -9.95
N GLN A 155 -14.50 -8.22 -10.69
CA GLN A 155 -15.37 -7.13 -11.15
C GLN A 155 -16.56 -7.67 -11.95
N ASN A 156 -16.31 -8.60 -12.89
CA ASN A 156 -17.38 -9.26 -13.64
C ASN A 156 -18.33 -10.07 -12.75
N SER A 157 -17.81 -10.70 -11.70
CA SER A 157 -18.63 -11.48 -10.76
C SER A 157 -19.50 -10.57 -9.90
N ILE A 158 -18.97 -9.43 -9.45
CA ILE A 158 -19.73 -8.41 -8.70
C ILE A 158 -20.85 -7.86 -9.57
N MET A 159 -20.57 -7.46 -10.80
CA MET A 159 -21.58 -6.94 -11.73
C MET A 159 -22.74 -7.94 -11.95
N ARG A 160 -22.43 -9.22 -12.13
CA ARG A 160 -23.45 -10.27 -12.26
C ARG A 160 -24.27 -10.48 -10.98
N LEU A 161 -23.69 -10.26 -9.81
CA LEU A 161 -24.42 -10.33 -8.55
C LEU A 161 -25.35 -9.14 -8.38
N ASP A 162 -24.90 -7.93 -8.74
CA ASP A 162 -25.72 -6.72 -8.71
C ASP A 162 -26.94 -6.86 -9.64
N GLU A 163 -26.74 -7.35 -10.87
CA GLU A 163 -27.83 -7.64 -11.81
C GLU A 163 -28.87 -8.61 -11.21
N LYS A 164 -28.41 -9.65 -10.51
CA LYS A 164 -29.30 -10.61 -9.84
C LYS A 164 -30.03 -10.00 -8.66
N LEU A 165 -29.38 -9.14 -7.88
CA LEU A 165 -30.01 -8.45 -6.76
C LEU A 165 -31.08 -7.49 -7.23
N ASP A 166 -30.85 -6.78 -8.33
CA ASP A 166 -31.85 -5.90 -8.93
C ASP A 166 -33.04 -6.69 -9.48
N ALA A 167 -32.80 -7.84 -10.12
CA ALA A 167 -33.87 -8.74 -10.56
C ALA A 167 -34.73 -9.24 -9.38
N ILE A 168 -34.10 -9.70 -8.29
CA ILE A 168 -34.82 -10.16 -7.08
C ILE A 168 -35.63 -9.02 -6.47
N ARG A 169 -35.06 -7.81 -6.41
CA ARG A 169 -35.75 -6.63 -5.87
C ARG A 169 -37.01 -6.31 -6.68
N GLU A 170 -36.90 -6.39 -8.00
CA GLU A 170 -38.02 -6.14 -8.91
C GLU A 170 -39.09 -7.23 -8.80
N GLU A 171 -38.71 -8.50 -8.72
CA GLU A 171 -39.65 -9.61 -8.47
C GLU A 171 -40.40 -9.42 -7.14
N MET A 172 -39.70 -9.06 -6.07
CA MET A 172 -40.33 -8.78 -4.77
C MET A 172 -41.30 -7.60 -4.84
N ARG A 173 -40.96 -6.56 -5.60
CA ARG A 173 -41.85 -5.40 -5.81
C ARG A 173 -43.13 -5.83 -6.53
N GLN A 174 -43.01 -6.60 -7.62
CA GLN A 174 -44.15 -7.10 -8.39
C GLN A 174 -45.03 -8.02 -7.55
N GLN A 175 -44.46 -8.96 -6.80
CA GLN A 175 -45.23 -9.82 -5.88
C GLN A 175 -45.98 -9.01 -4.81
N GLY A 176 -45.36 -7.95 -4.30
CA GLY A 176 -46.01 -7.02 -3.36
C GLY A 176 -47.21 -6.29 -3.98
N GLU A 177 -47.09 -5.83 -5.23
CA GLU A 177 -48.17 -5.18 -5.97
C GLU A 177 -49.30 -6.14 -6.31
N GLU A 178 -48.98 -7.34 -6.80
CA GLU A 178 -49.97 -8.39 -7.05
C GLU A 178 -50.76 -8.76 -5.80
N SER A 179 -50.07 -8.91 -4.67
CA SER A 179 -50.70 -9.27 -3.39
C SER A 179 -51.65 -8.17 -2.92
N LYS A 180 -51.23 -6.90 -3.01
CA LYS A 180 -52.09 -5.75 -2.71
C LYS A 180 -53.32 -5.70 -3.61
N GLN A 181 -53.16 -5.97 -4.90
CA GLN A 181 -54.25 -5.95 -5.85
C GLN A 181 -55.24 -7.09 -5.61
N LYS A 182 -54.75 -8.32 -5.37
CA LYS A 182 -55.58 -9.47 -4.98
C LYS A 182 -56.37 -9.18 -3.71
N PHE A 183 -55.74 -8.59 -2.70
CA PHE A 183 -56.40 -8.20 -1.46
C PHE A 183 -57.50 -7.15 -1.71
N LYS A 184 -57.19 -6.08 -2.45
CA LYS A 184 -58.16 -5.03 -2.80
C LYS A 184 -59.39 -5.59 -3.52
N THR A 185 -59.19 -6.40 -4.56
CA THR A 185 -60.28 -7.05 -5.29
C THR A 185 -61.11 -7.98 -4.39
N GLY A 186 -60.46 -8.66 -3.44
CA GLY A 186 -61.13 -9.49 -2.44
C GLY A 186 -62.07 -8.68 -1.55
N ILE A 187 -61.61 -7.54 -1.03
CA ILE A 187 -62.43 -6.63 -0.22
C ILE A 187 -63.60 -6.06 -1.04
N GLU A 188 -63.35 -5.63 -2.27
CA GLU A 188 -64.41 -5.11 -3.16
C GLU A 188 -65.50 -6.15 -3.42
N ARG A 189 -65.13 -7.42 -3.67
CA ARG A 189 -66.12 -8.51 -3.81
C ARG A 189 -66.92 -8.73 -2.55
N ILE A 190 -66.30 -8.69 -1.37
CA ILE A 190 -67.01 -8.86 -0.10
C ILE A 190 -68.02 -7.72 0.06
N LEU A 191 -67.62 -6.47 -0.17
CA LEU A 191 -68.52 -5.32 -0.06
C LEU A 191 -69.72 -5.40 -1.00
N GLN A 192 -69.53 -5.91 -2.23
CA GLN A 192 -70.63 -6.13 -3.19
C GLN A 192 -71.65 -7.17 -2.73
N LEU A 193 -71.28 -8.14 -1.90
CA LEU A 193 -72.22 -9.14 -1.36
C LEU A 193 -73.10 -8.59 -0.23
N TYR A 194 -72.71 -7.46 0.38
CA TYR A 194 -73.42 -6.82 1.48
C TYR A 194 -74.13 -5.51 1.07
N SER A 195 -74.16 -5.19 -0.23
CA SER A 195 -74.86 -4.04 -0.82
C SER A 195 -76.12 -4.51 -1.56
#